data_AF-A0A531MDL2-F1
#
_entry.id   AF-A0A531MDL2-F1
#
_cell.length_a   1.000
_cell.length_b   1.000
_cell.length_c   1.000
_cell.angle_alpha   90.00
_cell.angle_beta   90.00
_cell.angle_gamma   90.00
#
_symmetry.space_group_name_H-M   'P 1'
#
loop_
_entity.id
_entity.type
_entity.pdbx_description
1 polymer ?
#
loop_
_entity_poly.entity_id
_entity_poly.type
_entity_poly.pdbx_seq_one_letter_code
_entity_poly.pdbx_strand_id
1 'polypeptide(L)'
;VECARGKVIGGSSSTNAMAYVRGNRGDYDRWAASGLQDWSYEKVLPYFQKQESWEGGGNRFRGGSGPVSTQFCRYKDPLIDAFAQASVEAGYPQTDDYNGERQEGFGRLQMTISKGRRSSTASAYLRPALKRPNLTVLTGATATKITLEGTRATGVVINHGGGERTVVARKEVLLSGGVINTPQLLMLSGIGAPEELAVHGIETRVNQPA
;
A
#
# COMPACT_ATOMS: atom_id res chain seq x y z
N VAL A 1 -12.85 10.31 -16.21
CA VAL A 1 -11.62 10.13 -15.41
C VAL A 1 -11.33 8.65 -15.34
N GLU A 2 -10.14 8.21 -15.74
CA GLU A 2 -9.74 6.80 -15.65
C GLU A 2 -9.10 6.52 -14.28
N CYS A 3 -9.38 5.34 -13.71
CA CYS A 3 -8.81 4.88 -12.44
C CYS A 3 -8.01 3.59 -12.66
N ALA A 4 -6.73 3.75 -13.01
CA ALA A 4 -5.83 2.63 -13.31
C ALA A 4 -5.46 1.85 -12.04
N ARG A 5 -5.51 0.51 -12.11
CA ARG A 5 -5.17 -0.41 -11.00
C ARG A 5 -4.30 -1.56 -11.50
N GLY A 6 -3.29 -1.95 -10.74
CA GLY A 6 -2.44 -3.08 -11.09
C GLY A 6 -3.14 -4.42 -10.84
N LYS A 7 -3.48 -5.16 -11.91
CA LYS A 7 -3.96 -6.56 -11.85
C LYS A 7 -2.82 -7.53 -12.15
N VAL A 8 -1.84 -7.56 -11.25
CA VAL A 8 -0.63 -8.40 -11.34
C VAL A 8 -0.12 -8.68 -9.92
N ILE A 9 0.74 -9.69 -9.75
CA ILE A 9 1.44 -9.90 -8.49
C ILE A 9 2.23 -8.63 -8.10
N GLY A 10 2.01 -8.17 -6.85
CA GLY A 10 2.49 -6.88 -6.33
C GLY A 10 1.51 -5.71 -6.53
N GLY A 11 0.39 -5.92 -7.20
CA GLY A 11 -0.67 -4.93 -7.40
C GLY A 11 -0.16 -3.66 -8.07
N SER A 12 -0.69 -2.51 -7.67
CA SER A 12 -0.30 -1.21 -8.22
C SER A 12 1.18 -0.85 -7.94
N SER A 13 1.85 -1.47 -6.97
CA SER A 13 3.31 -1.24 -6.78
C SER A 13 4.15 -1.77 -7.95
N SER A 14 3.62 -2.71 -8.73
CA SER A 14 4.26 -3.25 -9.93
C SER A 14 4.08 -2.35 -11.17
N THR A 15 3.18 -1.36 -11.12
CA THR A 15 2.84 -0.49 -12.26
C THR A 15 2.92 1.01 -11.99
N ASN A 16 3.01 1.44 -10.72
CA ASN A 16 3.05 2.87 -10.33
C ASN A 16 4.32 3.60 -10.81
N ALA A 17 4.39 4.91 -10.61
CA ALA A 17 5.55 5.75 -10.96
C ALA A 17 6.80 5.57 -10.07
N MET A 18 6.78 4.62 -9.12
CA MET A 18 7.87 4.31 -8.17
C MET A 18 8.27 5.40 -7.18
N ALA A 19 7.69 6.61 -7.27
CA ALA A 19 7.88 7.68 -6.29
C ALA A 19 7.73 7.14 -4.86
N TYR A 20 8.74 7.41 -4.03
CA TYR A 20 8.77 6.99 -2.63
C TYR A 20 8.58 8.20 -1.74
N VAL A 21 7.34 8.39 -1.29
CA VAL A 21 6.93 9.44 -0.36
C VAL A 21 6.12 8.77 0.73
N ARG A 22 6.51 8.95 1.99
CA ARG A 22 5.81 8.33 3.12
C ARG A 22 4.47 9.00 3.40
N GLY A 23 4.45 10.33 3.35
CA GLY A 23 3.37 11.18 3.85
C GLY A 23 3.94 12.21 4.83
N ASN A 24 3.15 13.20 5.25
CA ASN A 24 3.60 14.18 6.25
C ASN A 24 3.36 13.64 7.67
N ARG A 25 4.22 13.99 8.64
CA ARG A 25 4.02 13.66 10.07
C ARG A 25 2.63 14.05 10.56
N GLY A 26 2.17 15.23 10.17
CA GLY A 26 0.85 15.75 10.51
C GLY A 26 -0.31 14.92 9.96
N ASP A 27 -0.12 14.10 8.92
CA ASP A 27 -1.17 13.19 8.43
C ASP A 27 -1.42 12.06 9.44
N TYR A 28 -0.34 11.47 9.96
CA TYR A 28 -0.38 10.39 10.95
C TYR A 28 -0.83 10.89 12.33
N ASP A 29 -0.33 12.05 12.75
CA ASP A 29 -0.74 12.64 14.02
C ASP A 29 -2.21 13.05 13.99
N ARG A 30 -2.72 13.48 12.82
CA ARG A 30 -4.16 13.71 12.62
C ARG A 30 -4.95 12.41 12.72
N TRP A 31 -4.47 11.29 12.16
CA TRP A 31 -5.13 9.99 12.35
C TRP A 31 -5.19 9.60 13.83
N ALA A 32 -4.09 9.79 14.56
CA ALA A 32 -4.04 9.54 15.99
C ALA A 32 -5.04 10.40 16.77
N ALA A 33 -5.11 11.69 16.45
CA ALA A 33 -6.07 12.62 17.04
C ALA A 33 -7.54 12.27 16.70
N SER A 34 -7.78 11.64 15.56
CA SER A 34 -9.11 11.17 15.12
C SER A 34 -9.51 9.78 15.67
N GLY A 35 -8.80 9.27 16.68
CA GLY A 35 -9.16 8.02 17.37
C GLY A 35 -8.28 6.81 17.03
N LEU A 36 -7.37 6.93 16.08
CA LEU A 36 -6.41 5.87 15.73
C LEU A 36 -5.10 6.05 16.51
N GLN A 37 -5.16 6.03 17.84
CA GLN A 37 -4.05 6.43 18.73
C GLN A 37 -2.73 5.68 18.50
N ASP A 38 -2.77 4.48 17.92
CA ASP A 38 -1.59 3.69 17.56
C ASP A 38 -0.93 4.07 16.23
N TRP A 39 -1.49 5.06 15.52
CA TRP A 39 -1.07 5.49 14.20
C TRP A 39 -0.40 6.87 14.16
N SER A 40 0.05 7.41 15.30
CA SER A 40 0.85 8.64 15.33
C SER A 40 2.16 8.45 14.56
N TYR A 41 2.79 9.55 14.11
CA TYR A 41 4.03 9.45 13.33
C TYR A 41 5.12 8.69 14.09
N GLU A 42 5.23 8.94 15.39
CA GLU A 42 6.18 8.27 16.27
C GLU A 42 6.00 6.74 16.25
N LYS A 43 4.75 6.26 16.28
CA LYS A 43 4.44 4.82 16.30
C LYS A 43 4.60 4.15 14.95
N VAL A 44 4.36 4.85 13.85
CA VAL A 44 4.53 4.29 12.50
C VAL A 44 5.98 4.39 11.98
N LEU A 45 6.79 5.31 12.50
CA LEU A 45 8.18 5.51 12.06
C LEU A 45 9.03 4.23 12.10
N PRO A 46 8.99 3.39 13.16
CA PRO A 46 9.70 2.11 13.16
C PRO A 46 9.30 1.18 12.02
N TYR A 47 8.05 1.23 11.55
CA TYR A 47 7.58 0.43 10.41
C TYR A 47 8.08 1.00 9.08
N PHE A 48 8.17 2.33 8.94
CA PHE A 48 8.81 2.96 7.79
C PHE A 48 10.30 2.63 7.70
N GLN A 49 10.99 2.57 8.84
CA GLN A 49 12.39 2.12 8.90
C GLN A 49 12.49 0.62 8.59
N LYS A 50 11.61 -0.21 9.16
CA LYS A 50 11.61 -1.66 8.95
C LYS A 50 11.41 -2.06 7.49
N GLN A 51 10.56 -1.35 6.75
CA GLN A 51 10.29 -1.67 5.35
C GLN A 51 11.40 -1.26 4.37
N GLU A 52 12.21 -0.27 4.75
CA GLU A 52 13.08 0.47 3.83
C GLU A 52 14.56 0.04 3.92
N SER A 53 15.22 -0.04 2.76
CA SER A 53 16.68 -0.01 2.61
C SER A 53 17.07 1.22 1.79
N TRP A 54 17.30 2.34 2.47
CA TRP A 54 17.70 3.62 1.90
C TRP A 54 19.15 3.61 1.43
N GLU A 55 19.42 4.15 0.24
CA GLU A 55 20.78 4.19 -0.31
C GLU A 55 21.78 4.97 0.56
N GLY A 56 21.31 5.95 1.33
CA GLY A 56 22.13 6.72 2.28
C GLY A 56 22.36 6.03 3.63
N GLY A 57 21.83 4.81 3.83
CA GLY A 57 21.92 4.09 5.09
C GLY A 57 20.85 4.46 6.11
N GLY A 58 20.77 3.66 7.18
CA GLY A 58 19.80 3.87 8.27
C GLY A 58 20.20 5.01 9.20
N ASN A 59 19.21 5.76 9.67
CA ASN A 59 19.39 6.81 10.69
C ASN A 59 18.11 6.92 11.55
N ARG A 60 17.99 8.00 12.35
CA ARG A 60 16.80 8.25 13.19
C ARG A 60 15.46 8.16 12.42
N PHE A 61 15.45 8.51 11.14
CA PHE A 61 14.24 8.57 10.29
C PHE A 61 14.21 7.51 9.18
N ARG A 62 15.36 6.99 8.75
CA ARG A 62 15.50 6.12 7.56
C ARG A 62 15.83 4.68 7.94
N GLY A 63 15.31 3.75 7.13
CA GLY A 63 15.64 2.32 7.23
C GLY A 63 16.86 1.98 6.37
N GLY A 64 17.76 1.13 6.88
CA GLY A 64 18.96 0.72 6.14
C GLY A 64 18.97 -0.72 5.64
N SER A 65 17.99 -1.54 6.05
CA SER A 65 18.05 -3.00 5.89
C SER A 65 16.71 -3.66 5.58
N GLY A 66 15.68 -2.87 5.32
CA GLY A 66 14.37 -3.35 4.94
C GLY A 66 14.32 -3.89 3.51
N PRO A 67 13.27 -4.64 3.14
CA PRO A 67 13.19 -5.32 1.85
C PRO A 67 12.98 -4.38 0.65
N VAL A 68 12.44 -3.17 0.85
CA VAL A 68 12.20 -2.20 -0.22
C VAL A 68 13.40 -1.29 -0.36
N SER A 69 14.17 -1.45 -1.44
CA SER A 69 15.28 -0.52 -1.72
C SER A 69 14.75 0.82 -2.22
N THR A 70 15.30 1.90 -1.67
CA THR A 70 14.97 3.27 -2.05
C THR A 70 16.24 4.05 -2.37
N GLN A 71 16.16 4.92 -3.39
CA GLN A 71 17.26 5.75 -3.85
C GLN A 71 16.74 7.09 -4.38
N PHE A 72 17.58 8.11 -4.50
CA PHE A 72 17.26 9.30 -5.28
C PHE A 72 17.05 8.95 -6.76
N CYS A 73 16.22 9.75 -7.42
CA CYS A 73 16.01 9.70 -8.85
C CYS A 73 17.29 10.10 -9.58
N ARG A 74 17.85 9.16 -10.34
CA ARG A 74 19.08 9.33 -11.12
C ARG A 74 18.85 9.87 -12.53
N TYR A 75 17.61 10.20 -12.89
CA TYR A 75 17.29 10.85 -14.17
C TYR A 75 18.03 12.19 -14.27
N LYS A 76 18.68 12.43 -15.40
CA LYS A 76 19.48 13.64 -15.62
C LYS A 76 18.81 14.47 -16.71
N ASP A 77 18.39 15.65 -16.33
CA ASP A 77 17.75 16.61 -17.21
C ASP A 77 18.01 18.02 -16.67
N PRO A 78 18.50 18.97 -17.50
CA PRO A 78 18.76 20.33 -17.05
C PRO A 78 17.55 21.02 -16.42
N LEU A 79 16.32 20.60 -16.76
CA LEU A 79 15.11 21.15 -16.16
C LEU A 79 15.01 20.89 -14.65
N ILE A 80 15.63 19.82 -14.14
CA ILE A 80 15.59 19.51 -12.70
C ILE A 80 16.34 20.58 -11.90
N ASP A 81 17.54 20.94 -12.36
CA ASP A 81 18.39 21.91 -11.68
C ASP A 81 17.83 23.33 -11.87
N ALA A 82 17.31 23.64 -13.07
CA ALA A 82 16.63 24.90 -13.33
C ALA A 82 15.38 25.08 -12.44
N PHE A 83 14.58 24.03 -12.24
CA PHE A 83 13.41 24.08 -11.36
C PHE A 83 13.79 24.23 -9.89
N ALA A 84 14.84 23.53 -9.43
CA ALA A 84 15.36 23.70 -8.07
C ALA A 84 15.85 25.14 -7.85
N GLN A 85 16.61 25.71 -8.79
CA GLN A 85 17.08 27.09 -8.72
C GLN A 85 15.92 28.10 -8.68
N ALA A 86 14.93 27.93 -9.56
CA ALA A 86 13.74 28.79 -9.59
C ALA A 86 12.97 28.76 -8.25
N SER A 87 12.91 27.61 -7.58
CA SER A 87 12.25 27.52 -6.27
C SER A 87 12.97 28.32 -5.18
N VAL A 88 14.32 28.39 -5.24
CA VAL A 88 15.13 29.23 -4.33
C VAL A 88 14.90 30.71 -4.63
N GLU A 89 14.90 31.11 -5.90
CA GLU A 89 14.63 32.50 -6.32
C GLU A 89 13.22 32.96 -5.91
N ALA A 90 12.25 32.05 -5.90
CA ALA A 90 10.91 32.28 -5.41
C ALA A 90 10.79 32.29 -3.87
N GLY A 91 11.88 32.08 -3.14
CA GLY A 91 11.94 32.14 -1.68
C GLY A 91 11.54 30.84 -0.97
N TYR A 92 11.45 29.71 -1.67
CA TYR A 92 11.12 28.42 -1.05
C TYR A 92 12.36 27.68 -0.55
N PRO A 93 12.27 27.00 0.60
CA PRO A 93 13.38 26.22 1.14
C PRO A 93 13.63 24.94 0.31
N GLN A 94 14.88 24.48 0.32
CA GLN A 94 15.23 23.15 -0.15
C GLN A 94 15.19 22.12 1.00
N THR A 95 14.93 20.86 0.65
CA THR A 95 15.06 19.71 1.54
C THR A 95 15.95 18.64 0.92
N ASP A 96 16.96 18.22 1.69
CA ASP A 96 17.84 17.11 1.30
C ASP A 96 17.12 15.76 1.41
N ASP A 97 16.12 15.67 2.30
CA ASP A 97 15.35 14.45 2.53
C ASP A 97 13.94 14.73 3.06
N TYR A 98 12.96 14.73 2.16
CA TYR A 98 11.56 14.90 2.51
C TYR A 98 10.95 13.71 3.29
N ASN A 99 11.66 12.57 3.38
CA ASN A 99 11.31 11.43 4.23
C ASN A 99 12.07 11.45 5.59
N GLY A 100 12.86 12.49 5.84
CA GLY A 100 13.73 12.66 7.00
C GLY A 100 13.17 13.63 8.05
N GLU A 101 14.07 14.44 8.63
CA GLU A 101 13.72 15.39 9.70
C GLU A 101 12.81 16.52 9.22
N ARG A 102 13.21 17.22 8.15
CA ARG A 102 12.49 18.37 7.57
C ARG A 102 11.83 17.95 6.26
N GLN A 103 10.50 17.83 6.29
CA GLN A 103 9.73 17.37 5.12
C GLN A 103 9.41 18.47 4.13
N GLU A 104 9.21 19.69 4.61
CA GLU A 104 8.87 20.85 3.80
C GLU A 104 10.07 21.33 2.98
N GLY A 105 9.80 21.63 1.71
CA GLY A 105 10.77 22.20 0.76
C GLY A 105 10.82 21.44 -0.55
N PHE A 106 11.61 21.97 -1.48
CA PHE A 106 11.90 21.34 -2.76
C PHE A 106 13.06 20.37 -2.59
N GLY A 107 12.90 19.14 -3.08
CA GLY A 107 13.90 18.10 -2.90
C GLY A 107 13.92 17.13 -4.08
N ARG A 108 15.05 16.44 -4.24
CA ARG A 108 15.22 15.44 -5.28
C ARG A 108 14.26 14.27 -5.03
N LEU A 109 13.44 13.92 -6.03
CA LEU A 109 12.52 12.77 -5.94
C LEU A 109 13.27 11.50 -5.56
N GLN A 110 12.73 10.74 -4.61
CA GLN A 110 13.21 9.42 -4.21
C GLN A 110 12.30 8.34 -4.80
N MET A 111 12.86 7.18 -5.10
CA MET A 111 12.28 6.15 -5.94
C MET A 111 12.49 4.77 -5.32
N THR A 112 11.49 3.89 -5.44
CA THR A 112 11.58 2.46 -5.12
C THR A 112 12.29 1.69 -6.25
N ILE A 113 13.60 1.91 -6.40
CA ILE A 113 14.45 1.29 -7.42
C ILE A 113 15.66 0.64 -6.75
N SER A 114 16.01 -0.56 -7.22
CA SER A 114 17.22 -1.29 -6.84
C SER A 114 17.94 -1.77 -8.09
N LYS A 115 19.23 -1.45 -8.23
CA LYS A 115 20.06 -1.90 -9.37
C LYS A 115 19.41 -1.62 -10.74
N GLY A 116 18.83 -0.43 -10.90
CA GLY A 116 18.16 -0.01 -12.14
C GLY A 116 16.80 -0.67 -12.41
N ARG A 117 16.25 -1.44 -11.46
CA ARG A 117 14.96 -2.12 -11.58
C ARG A 117 14.00 -1.71 -10.49
N ARG A 118 12.70 -1.74 -10.78
CA ARG A 118 11.63 -1.53 -9.80
C ARG A 118 11.79 -2.45 -8.58
N SER A 119 11.68 -1.86 -7.39
CA SER A 119 11.56 -2.56 -6.11
C SER A 119 10.10 -2.59 -5.67
N SER A 120 9.28 -3.46 -6.28
CA SER A 120 7.85 -3.61 -5.95
C SER A 120 7.66 -4.52 -4.74
N THR A 121 6.45 -4.55 -4.18
CA THR A 121 6.13 -5.48 -3.08
C THR A 121 6.29 -6.96 -3.50
N ALA A 122 6.10 -7.27 -4.78
CA ALA A 122 6.34 -8.59 -5.34
C ALA A 122 7.82 -9.00 -5.26
N SER A 123 8.74 -8.11 -5.67
CA SER A 123 10.18 -8.42 -5.65
C SER A 123 10.77 -8.30 -4.25
N ALA A 124 10.34 -7.31 -3.47
CA ALA A 124 10.84 -7.00 -2.13
C ALA A 124 10.38 -8.02 -1.07
N TYR A 125 9.09 -8.35 -1.04
CA TYR A 125 8.52 -9.21 0.02
C TYR A 125 8.19 -10.62 -0.46
N LEU A 126 7.45 -10.73 -1.57
CA LEU A 126 6.87 -12.02 -1.94
C LEU A 126 7.93 -12.98 -2.49
N ARG A 127 8.73 -12.55 -3.46
CA ARG A 127 9.72 -13.40 -4.13
C ARG A 127 10.70 -14.07 -3.14
N PRO A 128 11.28 -13.37 -2.14
CA PRO A 128 12.10 -14.02 -1.12
C PRO A 128 11.34 -14.99 -0.22
N ALA A 129 10.04 -14.78 -0.03
CA ALA A 129 9.18 -15.60 0.81
C ALA A 129 8.62 -16.86 0.12
N LEU A 130 8.63 -16.94 -1.22
CA LEU A 130 8.10 -18.07 -1.98
C LEU A 130 8.76 -19.42 -1.65
N LYS A 131 9.99 -19.41 -1.13
CA LYS A 131 10.69 -20.63 -0.66
C LYS A 131 10.12 -21.21 0.63
N ARG A 132 9.24 -20.50 1.32
CA ARG A 132 8.71 -20.92 2.62
C ARG A 132 7.61 -21.98 2.40
N PRO A 133 7.68 -23.14 3.06
CA PRO A 133 6.72 -24.23 2.83
C PRO A 133 5.31 -23.89 3.35
N ASN A 134 5.17 -22.90 4.22
CA ASN A 134 3.90 -22.44 4.79
C ASN A 134 3.26 -21.28 4.01
N LEU A 135 3.76 -20.96 2.81
CA LEU A 135 3.19 -19.93 1.93
C LEU A 135 2.70 -20.56 0.64
N THR A 136 1.42 -20.33 0.31
CA THR A 136 0.83 -20.69 -0.98
C THR A 136 0.35 -19.44 -1.68
N VAL A 137 0.67 -19.31 -2.97
CA VAL A 137 0.23 -18.18 -3.81
C VAL A 137 -0.59 -18.74 -4.95
N LEU A 138 -1.83 -18.29 -5.08
CA LEU A 138 -2.71 -18.61 -6.19
C LEU A 138 -2.86 -17.39 -7.09
N THR A 139 -2.43 -17.51 -8.35
CA THR A 139 -2.62 -16.49 -9.39
C THR A 139 -3.85 -16.80 -10.21
N GLY A 140 -4.52 -15.79 -10.77
CA GLY A 140 -5.76 -16.01 -11.52
C GLY A 140 -6.92 -16.50 -10.64
N ALA A 141 -6.80 -16.34 -9.32
CA ALA A 141 -7.84 -16.63 -8.33
C ALA A 141 -8.50 -15.32 -7.90
N THR A 142 -9.71 -15.04 -8.40
CA THR A 142 -10.45 -13.83 -8.02
C THR A 142 -11.41 -14.16 -6.90
N ALA A 143 -11.23 -13.53 -5.72
CA ALA A 143 -12.21 -13.64 -4.64
C ALA A 143 -13.52 -12.96 -5.02
N THR A 144 -14.63 -13.67 -4.85
CA THR A 144 -15.98 -13.22 -5.24
C THR A 144 -16.90 -13.04 -4.04
N LYS A 145 -16.63 -13.73 -2.93
CA LYS A 145 -17.43 -13.64 -1.69
C LYS A 145 -16.60 -14.04 -0.47
N ILE A 146 -16.86 -13.44 0.68
CA ILE A 146 -16.36 -13.86 2.00
C ILE A 146 -17.39 -14.81 2.60
N THR A 147 -16.96 -15.97 3.08
CA THR A 147 -17.85 -16.89 3.79
C THR A 147 -17.97 -16.47 5.24
N LEU A 148 -19.19 -16.44 5.77
CA LEU A 148 -19.49 -15.97 7.12
C LEU A 148 -20.21 -17.04 7.93
N GLU A 149 -19.90 -17.12 9.22
CA GLU A 149 -20.69 -17.81 10.24
C GLU A 149 -21.11 -16.78 11.30
N GLY A 150 -22.40 -16.42 11.31
CA GLY A 150 -22.84 -15.19 11.98
C GLY A 150 -22.10 -13.98 11.40
N THR A 151 -21.38 -13.26 12.25
CA THR A 151 -20.53 -12.11 11.86
C THR A 151 -19.05 -12.47 11.65
N ARG A 152 -18.67 -13.74 11.85
CA ARG A 152 -17.28 -14.19 11.75
C ARG A 152 -16.94 -14.62 10.32
N ALA A 153 -15.86 -14.08 9.75
CA ALA A 153 -15.30 -14.58 8.50
C ALA A 153 -14.64 -15.96 8.66
N THR A 154 -15.00 -16.90 7.80
CA THR A 154 -14.52 -18.30 7.83
C THR A 154 -13.71 -18.69 6.60
N GLY A 155 -13.62 -17.81 5.60
CA GLY A 155 -12.97 -18.12 4.33
C GLY A 155 -13.40 -17.20 3.21
N VAL A 156 -13.01 -17.57 1.99
CA VAL A 156 -13.38 -16.87 0.75
C VAL A 156 -13.76 -17.85 -0.33
N VAL A 157 -14.77 -17.47 -1.11
CA VAL A 157 -15.09 -18.07 -2.39
C VAL A 157 -14.24 -17.40 -3.46
N ILE A 158 -13.59 -18.20 -4.30
CA ILE A 158 -12.76 -17.74 -5.41
C ILE A 158 -13.24 -18.36 -6.73
N ASN A 159 -13.18 -17.59 -7.80
CA ASN A 159 -13.18 -18.12 -9.15
C ASN A 159 -11.73 -18.44 -9.55
N HIS A 160 -11.43 -19.72 -9.78
CA HIS A 160 -10.09 -20.19 -10.10
C HIS A 160 -10.12 -21.47 -10.96
N GLY A 161 -9.44 -21.42 -12.11
CA GLY A 161 -9.38 -22.54 -13.05
C GLY A 161 -10.72 -22.82 -13.76
N GLY A 162 -11.52 -21.78 -14.02
CA GLY A 162 -12.80 -21.90 -14.74
C GLY A 162 -13.99 -22.31 -13.86
N GLY A 163 -13.82 -22.37 -12.55
CA GLY A 163 -14.90 -22.75 -11.63
C GLY A 163 -14.75 -22.11 -10.25
N GLU A 164 -15.82 -22.22 -9.48
CA GLU A 164 -15.89 -21.72 -8.11
C GLU A 164 -15.24 -22.71 -7.13
N ARG A 165 -14.48 -22.18 -6.17
CA ARG A 165 -13.86 -22.94 -5.08
C ARG A 165 -13.94 -22.16 -3.78
N THR A 166 -14.12 -22.85 -2.67
CA THR A 166 -14.07 -22.22 -1.33
C THR A 166 -12.74 -22.52 -0.66
N VAL A 167 -12.08 -21.48 -0.15
CA VAL A 167 -10.85 -21.57 0.67
C VAL A 167 -11.20 -21.20 2.10
N VAL A 168 -11.04 -22.15 3.02
CA VAL A 168 -11.36 -21.98 4.45
C VAL A 168 -10.17 -21.38 5.21
N ALA A 169 -10.45 -20.41 6.08
CA ALA A 169 -9.48 -19.77 6.96
C ALA A 169 -9.73 -20.17 8.42
N ARG A 170 -8.71 -20.72 9.08
CA ARG A 170 -8.82 -21.15 10.50
C ARG A 170 -8.71 -20.00 11.51
N LYS A 171 -8.18 -18.85 11.10
CA LYS A 171 -7.94 -17.71 11.98
C LYS A 171 -8.62 -16.46 11.44
N GLU A 172 -8.14 -15.96 10.32
CA GLU A 172 -8.53 -14.65 9.80
C GLU A 172 -8.56 -14.66 8.27
N VAL A 173 -9.39 -13.79 7.71
CA VAL A 173 -9.39 -13.41 6.29
C VAL A 173 -8.91 -11.96 6.21
N LEU A 174 -7.73 -11.75 5.61
CA LEU A 174 -7.15 -10.41 5.45
C LEU A 174 -7.45 -9.88 4.04
N LEU A 175 -8.26 -8.82 3.96
CA LEU A 175 -8.57 -8.17 2.68
C LEU A 175 -7.44 -7.20 2.31
N SER A 176 -6.85 -7.42 1.14
CA SER A 176 -5.82 -6.54 0.57
C SER A 176 -6.09 -6.27 -0.90
N GLY A 177 -7.38 -6.12 -1.26
CA GLY A 177 -7.84 -5.83 -2.63
C GLY A 177 -7.65 -4.37 -3.05
N GLY A 178 -7.13 -3.52 -2.17
CA GLY A 178 -7.03 -2.07 -2.38
C GLY A 178 -8.36 -1.34 -2.16
N VAL A 179 -8.33 -0.02 -2.29
CA VAL A 179 -9.44 0.88 -1.91
C VAL A 179 -10.71 0.72 -2.73
N ILE A 180 -10.66 0.04 -3.88
CA ILE A 180 -11.85 -0.23 -4.71
C ILE A 180 -12.38 -1.64 -4.51
N ASN A 181 -11.52 -2.67 -4.62
CA ASN A 181 -12.00 -4.05 -4.60
C ASN A 181 -12.29 -4.56 -3.18
N THR A 182 -11.66 -3.97 -2.15
CA THR A 182 -11.94 -4.34 -0.76
C THR A 182 -13.38 -4.01 -0.36
N PRO A 183 -13.86 -2.74 -0.47
CA PRO A 183 -15.25 -2.44 -0.18
C PRO A 183 -16.21 -3.17 -1.12
N GLN A 184 -15.87 -3.32 -2.41
CA GLN A 184 -16.67 -4.11 -3.33
C GLN A 184 -16.88 -5.56 -2.85
N LEU A 185 -15.81 -6.24 -2.42
CA LEU A 185 -15.91 -7.61 -1.93
C LEU A 185 -16.68 -7.69 -0.61
N LEU A 186 -16.54 -6.71 0.28
CA LEU A 186 -17.36 -6.60 1.49
C LEU A 186 -18.85 -6.52 1.12
N MET A 187 -19.21 -5.62 0.20
CA MET A 187 -20.59 -5.45 -0.25
C MET A 187 -21.14 -6.73 -0.92
N LEU A 188 -20.38 -7.35 -1.84
CA LEU A 188 -20.75 -8.63 -2.45
C LEU A 188 -20.94 -9.77 -1.42
N SER A 189 -20.37 -9.62 -0.23
CA SER A 189 -20.49 -10.56 0.88
C SER A 189 -21.61 -10.21 1.86
N GLY A 190 -22.41 -9.18 1.56
CA GLY A 190 -23.49 -8.70 2.43
C GLY A 190 -23.00 -7.85 3.60
N ILE A 191 -21.81 -7.26 3.52
CA ILE A 191 -21.26 -6.34 4.53
C ILE A 191 -21.28 -4.94 3.94
N GLY A 192 -22.20 -4.11 4.39
CA GLY A 192 -22.45 -2.79 3.80
C GLY A 192 -23.73 -2.13 4.34
N ALA A 193 -24.12 -1.01 3.73
CA ALA A 193 -25.39 -0.35 3.98
C ALA A 193 -26.57 -1.19 3.44
N PRO A 194 -27.60 -1.54 4.25
CA PRO A 194 -28.66 -2.44 3.81
C PRO A 194 -29.41 -2.01 2.56
N GLU A 195 -29.71 -0.72 2.47
CA GLU A 195 -30.40 -0.09 1.34
C GLU A 195 -29.60 -0.21 0.04
N GLU A 196 -28.29 0.01 0.10
CA GLU A 196 -27.40 -0.09 -1.06
C GLU A 196 -27.25 -1.54 -1.51
N LEU A 197 -27.12 -2.47 -0.57
CA LEU A 197 -27.05 -3.91 -0.87
C LEU A 197 -28.36 -4.42 -1.50
N ALA A 198 -29.51 -3.95 -1.03
CA ALA A 198 -30.81 -4.35 -1.53
C ALA A 198 -31.03 -3.96 -3.00
N VAL A 199 -30.52 -2.80 -3.45
CA VAL A 199 -30.55 -2.37 -4.87
C VAL A 199 -29.88 -3.39 -5.79
N HIS A 200 -28.90 -4.14 -5.27
CA HIS A 200 -28.18 -5.19 -6.01
C HIS A 200 -28.70 -6.61 -5.72
N GLY A 201 -29.81 -6.76 -4.99
CA GLY A 201 -30.36 -8.06 -4.61
C GLY A 201 -29.48 -8.83 -3.62
N ILE A 202 -28.65 -8.14 -2.84
CA ILE A 202 -27.73 -8.75 -1.87
C ILE A 202 -28.37 -8.70 -0.48
N GLU A 203 -28.51 -9.87 0.16
CA GLU A 203 -28.94 -9.96 1.55
C GLU A 203 -27.88 -9.32 2.47
N THR A 204 -28.32 -8.43 3.36
CA THR A 204 -27.42 -7.83 4.36
C THR A 204 -27.14 -8.82 5.48
N ARG A 205 -25.86 -9.15 5.65
CA ARG A 205 -25.34 -10.03 6.69
C ARG A 205 -24.78 -9.24 7.86
N VAL A 206 -24.15 -8.10 7.58
CA VAL A 206 -23.62 -7.17 8.59
C VAL A 206 -23.89 -5.74 8.12
N ASN A 207 -24.65 -4.99 8.92
CA ASN A 207 -24.91 -3.58 8.65
C ASN A 207 -23.66 -2.74 8.97
N GLN A 208 -23.01 -2.21 7.94
CA GLN A 208 -21.82 -1.36 8.02
C GLN A 208 -21.90 -0.29 6.92
N PRO A 209 -22.51 0.88 7.18
CA PRO A 209 -22.75 1.91 6.16
C PRO A 209 -21.56 2.85 5.91
N ALA A 210 -20.48 2.72 6.68
CA ALA A 210 -19.28 3.57 6.62
C ALA A 210 -18.30 3.16 5.51
#